data_AF-A0A538CZI1-F1
#
_entry.id   AF-A0A538CZI1-F1
#
_cell.length_a   1.000
_cell.length_b   1.000
_cell.length_c   1.000
_cell.angle_alpha   90.00
_cell.angle_beta   90.00
_cell.angle_gamma   90.00
#
_symmetry.space_group_name_H-M   'P 1'
#
loop_
_entity.id
_entity.type
_entity.pdbx_description
1 polymer ?
#
loop_
_entity_poly.entity_id
_entity_poly.type
_entity_poly.pdbx_seq_one_letter_code
_entity_poly.pdbx_strand_id
1 'polypeptide(L)'
;MYRRAHTGVLDHAVQLAGLWYRDVMCVLQDAPELVHNVDRVDALAEDAEGRSVHRLRAAIAHTDETRENWILNPSEELALEALSFRLERELT
;
A
#
# COMPACT_ATOMS: atom_id res chain seq x y z
N MET A 1 -15.87 -5.47 -21.20
CA MET A 1 -15.76 -6.53 -20.17
C MET A 1 -14.32 -6.75 -19.73
N TYR A 2 -13.33 -6.75 -20.64
CA TYR A 2 -11.89 -6.89 -20.33
C TYR A 2 -11.34 -5.87 -19.31
N ARG A 3 -11.66 -4.58 -19.46
CA ARG A 3 -11.19 -3.52 -18.55
C ARG A 3 -11.57 -3.77 -17.09
N ARG A 4 -12.84 -4.10 -16.81
CA ARG A 4 -13.32 -4.34 -15.42
C ARG A 4 -12.63 -5.53 -14.75
N ALA A 5 -12.36 -6.61 -15.49
CA ALA A 5 -11.65 -7.77 -14.95
C ALA A 5 -10.18 -7.43 -14.64
N HIS A 6 -9.54 -6.62 -15.49
CA HIS A 6 -8.16 -6.18 -15.28
C HIS A 6 -8.03 -5.21 -14.10
N THR A 7 -8.95 -4.24 -13.96
CA THR A 7 -8.99 -3.33 -12.80
C THR A 7 -9.15 -4.11 -11.49
N GLY A 8 -9.90 -5.21 -11.47
CA GLY A 8 -10.07 -6.03 -10.26
C GLY A 8 -8.77 -6.68 -9.79
N VAL A 9 -7.90 -7.12 -10.71
CA VAL A 9 -6.57 -7.65 -10.35
C VAL A 9 -5.67 -6.55 -9.81
N LEU A 10 -5.70 -5.37 -10.44
CA LEU A 10 -4.90 -4.22 -10.00
C LEU A 10 -5.39 -3.68 -8.65
N ASP A 11 -6.70 -3.62 -8.42
CA ASP A 11 -7.26 -3.24 -7.11
C ASP A 11 -6.74 -4.16 -6.02
N HIS A 12 -6.75 -5.47 -6.27
CA HIS A 12 -6.24 -6.44 -5.30
C HIS A 12 -4.74 -6.30 -5.08
N ALA A 13 -3.94 -6.05 -6.12
CA ALA A 13 -2.51 -5.81 -5.98
C ALA A 13 -2.24 -4.56 -5.13
N VAL A 14 -2.98 -3.46 -5.36
CA VAL A 14 -2.85 -2.24 -4.55
C VAL A 14 -3.33 -2.47 -3.11
N GLN A 15 -4.38 -3.27 -2.90
CA GLN A 15 -4.82 -3.67 -1.57
C GLN A 15 -3.72 -4.41 -0.80
N LEU A 16 -3.03 -5.35 -1.43
CA LEU A 16 -1.92 -6.09 -0.82
C LEU A 16 -0.77 -5.16 -0.45
N ALA A 17 -0.44 -4.18 -1.30
CA ALA A 17 0.56 -3.17 -0.99
C ALA A 17 0.17 -2.30 0.23
N GLY A 18 -1.10 -1.86 0.30
CA GLY A 18 -1.61 -1.12 1.46
C GLY A 18 -1.55 -1.91 2.77
N LEU A 19 -1.88 -3.22 2.71
CA LEU A 19 -1.76 -4.12 3.85
C LEU A 19 -0.31 -4.30 4.31
N TRP A 20 0.66 -4.31 3.38
CA TRP A 20 2.08 -4.33 3.74
C TRP A 20 2.47 -3.10 4.57
N TYR A 21 2.13 -1.89 4.10
CA TYR A 21 2.43 -0.65 4.86
C TYR A 21 1.76 -0.63 6.24
N ARG A 22 0.53 -1.14 6.34
CA ARG A 22 -0.16 -1.32 7.62
C ARG A 22 0.63 -2.25 8.55
N ASP A 23 1.08 -3.39 8.05
CA ASP A 23 1.79 -4.38 8.87
C ASP A 23 3.16 -3.87 9.31
N VAL A 24 3.90 -3.15 8.44
CA VAL A 24 5.13 -2.44 8.82
C VAL A 24 4.84 -1.43 9.95
N MET A 25 3.74 -0.68 9.86
CA MET A 25 3.31 0.23 10.93
C MET A 25 2.97 -0.52 12.23
N CYS A 26 2.32 -1.68 12.17
CA CYS A 26 2.06 -2.51 13.34
C CYS A 26 3.35 -2.96 14.03
N VAL A 27 4.37 -3.38 13.27
CA VAL A 27 5.69 -3.73 13.81
C VAL A 27 6.35 -2.54 14.49
N LEU A 28 6.36 -1.36 13.85
CA LEU A 28 6.89 -0.13 14.44
C LEU A 28 6.21 0.29 15.74
N GLN A 29 4.93 -0.02 15.88
CA GLN A 29 4.12 0.34 17.05
C GLN A 29 4.08 -0.76 18.11
N ASP A 30 4.93 -1.79 18.01
CA ASP A 30 4.99 -2.92 18.95
C ASP A 30 3.66 -3.66 19.09
N ALA A 31 2.94 -3.82 17.97
CA ALA A 31 1.66 -4.53 17.88
C ALA A 31 1.68 -5.67 16.83
N PRO A 32 2.63 -6.63 16.93
CA PRO A 32 2.81 -7.69 15.93
C PRO A 32 1.61 -8.65 15.83
N GLU A 33 0.78 -8.77 16.87
CA GLU A 33 -0.44 -9.56 16.86
C GLU A 33 -1.51 -9.06 15.88
N LEU A 34 -1.36 -7.82 15.41
CA LEU A 34 -2.27 -7.22 14.44
C LEU A 34 -1.83 -7.43 12.99
N VAL A 35 -0.62 -7.97 12.74
CA VAL A 35 -0.06 -8.19 11.40
C VAL A 35 -0.84 -9.23 10.62
N HIS A 36 -1.10 -8.96 9.33
CA HIS A 36 -1.72 -9.93 8.42
C HIS A 36 -0.68 -10.87 7.77
N ASN A 37 0.47 -10.33 7.35
CA ASN A 37 1.54 -11.08 6.68
C ASN A 37 2.44 -11.81 7.70
N VAL A 38 1.85 -12.67 8.52
CA VAL A 38 2.52 -13.39 9.63
C VAL A 38 3.63 -14.34 9.16
N ASP A 39 3.63 -14.74 7.88
CA ASP A 39 4.65 -15.55 7.25
C ASP A 39 5.82 -14.71 6.70
N ARG A 40 5.82 -13.39 6.93
CA ARG A 40 6.84 -12.43 6.45
C ARG A 40 7.29 -11.45 7.53
N VAL A 41 7.17 -11.80 8.81
CA VAL A 41 7.52 -10.93 9.94
C VAL A 41 8.96 -10.40 9.87
N ASP A 42 9.93 -11.22 9.46
CA ASP A 42 11.33 -10.78 9.35
C ASP A 42 11.50 -9.66 8.30
N ALA A 43 10.82 -9.78 7.16
CA ALA A 43 10.84 -8.76 6.11
C ALA A 43 10.09 -7.48 6.55
N LEU A 44 8.99 -7.63 7.30
CA LEU A 44 8.28 -6.47 7.89
C LEU A 44 9.15 -5.73 8.91
N ALA A 45 9.96 -6.45 9.69
CA ALA A 45 10.88 -5.85 10.65
C ALA A 45 12.01 -5.08 9.94
N GLU A 46 12.58 -5.64 8.87
CA GLU A 46 13.57 -4.94 8.02
C GLU A 46 12.96 -3.67 7.41
N ASP A 47 11.78 -3.77 6.80
CA ASP A 47 11.11 -2.63 6.18
C ASP A 47 10.65 -1.57 7.19
N ALA A 48 10.49 -1.93 8.47
CA ALA A 48 10.18 -1.00 9.55
C ALA A 48 11.39 -0.15 9.96
N GLU A 49 12.62 -0.61 9.74
CA GLU A 49 13.82 0.11 10.17
C GLU A 49 13.88 1.52 9.56
N GLY A 50 14.06 2.53 10.43
CA GLY A 50 14.18 3.94 10.02
C GLY A 50 12.90 4.57 9.45
N ARG A 51 11.76 3.85 9.44
CA ARG A 51 10.50 4.39 8.93
C ARG A 51 9.77 5.30 9.91
N SER A 52 8.92 6.15 9.35
CA SER A 52 8.04 7.04 10.10
C SER A 52 6.59 6.54 10.05
N VAL A 53 5.97 6.38 11.22
CA VAL A 53 4.54 6.05 11.35
C VAL A 53 3.64 7.04 10.59
N HIS A 54 4.00 8.32 10.60
CA HIS A 54 3.22 9.35 9.89
C HIS A 54 3.27 9.14 8.37
N ARG A 55 4.45 8.84 7.83
CA ARG A 55 4.66 8.58 6.40
C ARG A 55 3.99 7.28 5.95
N LEU A 56 4.04 6.23 6.77
CA LEU A 56 3.33 4.98 6.52
C LEU A 56 1.81 5.18 6.48
N ARG A 57 1.26 6.00 7.39
CA ARG A 57 -0.17 6.36 7.35
C ARG A 57 -0.54 7.10 6.05
N ALA A 58 0.32 7.99 5.57
CA ALA A 58 0.12 8.66 4.30
C ALA A 58 0.18 7.67 3.11
N ALA A 59 1.13 6.73 3.12
CA ALA A 59 1.21 5.68 2.11
C ALA A 59 -0.06 4.81 2.07
N ILE A 60 -0.57 4.38 3.23
CA ILE A 60 -1.84 3.65 3.35
C ILE A 60 -2.99 4.47 2.75
N ALA A 61 -3.11 5.74 3.13
CA ALA A 61 -4.16 6.63 2.61
C ALA A 61 -4.08 6.77 1.09
N HIS A 62 -2.88 6.87 0.52
CA HIS A 62 -2.70 6.91 -0.94
C HIS A 62 -3.09 5.61 -1.64
N THR A 63 -2.85 4.45 -1.03
CA THR A 63 -3.32 3.18 -1.57
C THR A 63 -4.85 3.09 -1.53
N ASP A 64 -5.49 3.47 -0.43
CA ASP A 64 -6.95 3.46 -0.30
C ASP A 64 -7.63 4.45 -1.26
N GLU A 65 -7.12 5.69 -1.33
CA GLU A 65 -7.62 6.71 -2.26
C GLU A 65 -7.50 6.26 -3.73
N THR A 66 -6.41 5.58 -4.09
CA THR A 66 -6.24 5.06 -5.46
C THR A 66 -7.29 3.99 -5.77
N ARG A 67 -7.56 3.10 -4.80
CA ARG A 67 -8.54 2.02 -4.94
C ARG A 67 -9.98 2.55 -5.05
N GLU A 68 -10.32 3.57 -4.28
CA GLU A 68 -11.63 4.23 -4.36
C GLU A 68 -11.85 4.92 -5.71
N ASN A 69 -10.77 5.42 -6.32
CA ASN A 69 -10.85 6.31 -7.48
C ASN A 69 -10.48 5.65 -8.82
N TRP A 70 -10.41 4.32 -8.92
CA TRP A 70 -10.13 3.63 -10.20
C TRP A 70 -11.00 4.12 -11.36
N ILE A 71 -12.29 4.39 -11.10
CA ILE A 71 -13.25 4.85 -12.12
C ILE A 71 -12.99 6.28 -12.60
N LEU A 72 -12.32 7.10 -11.79
CA LEU A 72 -12.01 8.50 -12.10
C LEU A 72 -10.70 8.65 -12.86
N ASN A 73 -9.85 7.62 -12.88
CA ASN A 73 -8.55 7.69 -13.51
C ASN A 73 -8.65 7.46 -15.03
N PRO A 74 -7.96 8.29 -15.86
CA PRO A 74 -8.02 8.18 -17.31
C PRO A 74 -7.58 6.81 -17.85
N SER A 75 -6.58 6.21 -17.19
CA SER A 75 -6.11 4.84 -17.38
C SER A 75 -5.60 4.26 -16.06
N GLU A 76 -5.57 2.93 -15.98
CA GLU A 76 -5.01 2.21 -14.82
C GLU A 76 -3.50 2.48 -14.67
N GLU A 77 -2.79 2.58 -15.78
CA GLU A 77 -1.37 2.90 -15.84
C GLU A 77 -1.06 4.26 -15.20
N LEU A 78 -1.82 5.31 -15.56
CA LEU A 78 -1.64 6.65 -14.98
C LEU A 78 -2.00 6.67 -13.49
N ALA A 79 -3.01 5.89 -13.07
CA ALA A 79 -3.38 5.78 -11.66
C ALA A 79 -2.22 5.18 -10.84
N LEU A 80 -1.60 4.12 -11.36
CA LEU A 80 -0.47 3.44 -10.74
C LEU A 80 0.78 4.32 -10.75
N GLU A 81 1.08 4.99 -11.85
CA GLU A 81 2.21 5.92 -11.93
C GLU A 81 2.07 7.06 -10.92
N ALA A 82 0.88 7.67 -10.83
CA ALA A 82 0.61 8.70 -9.85
C ALA A 82 0.71 8.17 -8.41
N LEU A 83 0.26 6.94 -8.14
CA LEU A 83 0.44 6.27 -6.85
C LEU A 83 1.92 6.07 -6.55
N SER A 84 2.72 5.58 -7.50
CA SER A 84 4.16 5.36 -7.34
C SER A 84 4.88 6.65 -6.94
N PHE A 85 4.62 7.78 -7.61
CA PHE A 85 5.23 9.06 -7.23
C PHE A 85 4.83 9.53 -5.83
N ARG A 86 3.57 9.31 -5.42
CA ARG A 86 3.13 9.64 -4.06
C ARG A 86 3.83 8.76 -3.03
N LEU A 87 3.93 7.46 -3.28
CA LEU A 87 4.60 6.51 -2.37
C LEU A 87 6.10 6.81 -2.26
N GLU A 88 6.77 7.10 -3.37
CA GLU A 88 8.19 7.48 -3.37
C GLU A 88 8.45 8.69 -2.46
N ARG A 89 7.60 9.73 -2.55
CA ARG A 89 7.69 10.92 -1.70
C ARG A 89 7.48 10.65 -0.20
N GLU A 90 6.70 9.63 0.15
CA GLU A 90 6.45 9.28 1.55
C GLU A 90 7.49 8.30 2.11
N LEU A 91 8.02 7.40 1.27
CA LEU A 91 8.83 6.25 1.70
C LEU A 91 10.33 6.39 1.39
N THR A 92 10.75 7.43 0.68
CA THR A 92 12.16 7.77 0.42
C THR A 92 12.54 9.07 1.13
#